data_AF-A0A0Q9QGB1-F1
#
_entry.id   AF-A0A0Q9QGB1-F1
#
_cell.length_a   1.000
_cell.length_b   1.000
_cell.length_c   1.000
_cell.angle_alpha   90.00
_cell.angle_beta   90.00
_cell.angle_gamma   90.00
#
_symmetry.space_group_name_H-M   'P 1'
#
loop_
_entity.id
_entity.type
_entity.pdbx_description
1 polymer ?
#
loop_
_entity_poly.entity_id
_entity_poly.type
_entity_poly.pdbx_seq_one_letter_code
_entity_poly.pdbx_strand_id
1 'polypeptide(L)'
;MKRITSLGALVAGLVVGLAAPPALAAQGTLAGTWSSIDTDGSSQTLTVTGSGNGAYAMSLFDDAATLCGGAPARATGSGRVEEDRLLSRVSVVCLPGGNLLRGVIGIGYTYDAGADTLTDDFGVVWSRG
;
A
#
# COMPACT_ATOMS: atom_id res chain seq x y z
N MET A 1 -29.46 52.38 -38.74
CA MET A 1 -29.02 51.02 -39.12
C MET A 1 -27.51 51.13 -39.36
N LYS A 2 -26.57 50.50 -38.64
CA LYS A 2 -26.37 49.08 -38.28
C LYS A 2 -25.48 49.03 -37.01
N ARG A 3 -25.77 48.11 -36.09
CA ARG A 3 -24.96 47.75 -34.91
C ARG A 3 -23.86 46.77 -35.36
N ILE A 4 -22.63 46.89 -34.87
CA ILE A 4 -21.69 45.76 -34.78
C ILE A 4 -20.94 45.85 -33.44
N THR A 5 -21.26 44.87 -32.59
CA THR A 5 -20.70 44.56 -31.28
C THR A 5 -19.49 43.66 -31.48
N SER A 6 -18.39 43.86 -30.76
CA SER A 6 -17.39 42.81 -30.50
C SER A 6 -16.82 42.93 -29.10
N LEU A 7 -17.28 42.04 -28.22
CA LEU A 7 -16.70 41.72 -26.92
C LEU A 7 -15.33 41.04 -27.14
N GLY A 8 -14.27 41.55 -26.50
CA GLY A 8 -13.02 40.81 -26.30
C GLY A 8 -12.96 40.29 -24.86
N ALA A 9 -13.29 39.02 -24.65
CA ALA A 9 -13.17 38.37 -23.34
C ALA A 9 -11.70 38.01 -23.10
N LEU A 10 -11.08 38.64 -22.09
CA LEU A 10 -9.76 38.25 -21.59
C LEU A 10 -9.97 37.10 -20.59
N VAL A 11 -9.74 35.86 -21.02
CA VAL A 11 -9.75 34.69 -20.12
C VAL A 11 -8.37 34.60 -19.46
N ALA A 12 -8.29 35.04 -18.21
CA ALA A 12 -7.12 34.78 -17.35
C ALA A 12 -7.16 33.32 -16.90
N GLY A 13 -6.29 32.48 -17.45
CA GLY A 13 -6.11 31.09 -17.02
C GLY A 13 -5.47 31.04 -15.64
N LEU A 14 -6.24 30.66 -14.63
CA LEU A 14 -5.74 30.31 -13.30
C LEU A 14 -5.06 28.95 -13.38
N VAL A 15 -3.72 28.93 -13.42
CA VAL A 15 -2.93 27.71 -13.27
C VAL A 15 -3.02 27.29 -11.80
N VAL A 16 -3.97 26.42 -11.48
CA VAL A 16 -3.99 25.74 -10.18
C VAL A 16 -2.89 24.68 -10.22
N GLY A 17 -1.74 25.01 -9.64
CA GLY A 17 -0.67 24.04 -9.43
C GLY A 17 -1.17 22.93 -8.52
N LEU A 18 -1.38 21.73 -9.09
CA LEU A 18 -1.51 20.49 -8.32
C LEU A 18 -0.13 20.16 -7.73
N ALA A 19 0.19 20.79 -6.60
CA ALA A 19 1.30 20.34 -5.78
C ALA A 19 0.91 18.99 -5.19
N ALA A 20 1.39 17.91 -5.77
CA ALA A 20 1.33 16.60 -5.14
C ALA A 20 2.03 16.71 -3.77
N PRO A 21 1.39 16.27 -2.66
CA PRO A 21 2.04 16.32 -1.36
C PRO A 21 3.29 15.43 -1.38
N PRO A 22 4.36 15.83 -0.65
CA PRO A 22 5.59 15.07 -0.64
C PRO A 22 5.35 13.72 0.06
N ALA A 23 5.58 12.62 -0.68
CA ALA A 23 5.53 11.24 -0.19
C ALA A 23 6.40 10.98 1.06
N LEU A 24 7.33 11.89 1.37
CA LEU A 24 8.21 11.86 2.53
C LEU A 24 7.47 11.94 3.88
N ALA A 25 6.26 12.52 3.94
CA ALA A 25 5.50 12.60 5.20
C ALA A 25 4.98 11.23 5.68
N ALA A 26 4.96 10.22 4.80
CA ALA A 26 4.45 8.89 5.11
C ALA A 26 5.40 8.00 5.92
N GLN A 27 6.69 8.35 6.00
CA GLN A 27 7.70 7.49 6.61
C GLN A 27 7.45 7.27 8.12
N GLY A 28 6.79 8.20 8.82
CA GLY A 28 6.34 7.98 10.20
C GLY A 28 5.01 7.24 10.33
N THR A 29 4.19 7.18 9.26
CA THR A 29 2.77 6.78 9.33
C THR A 29 2.50 5.32 8.96
N LEU A 30 3.47 4.60 8.40
CA LEU A 30 3.25 3.21 7.95
C LEU A 30 3.10 2.20 9.09
N ALA A 31 3.64 2.51 10.28
CA ALA A 31 3.50 1.66 11.45
C ALA A 31 2.03 1.54 11.87
N GLY A 32 1.61 0.33 12.24
CA GLY A 32 0.23 0.04 12.60
C GLY A 32 -0.21 -1.35 12.16
N THR A 33 -1.51 -1.60 12.30
CA THR A 33 -2.17 -2.80 11.79
C THR A 33 -3.05 -2.41 10.62
N TRP A 34 -2.97 -3.23 9.59
CA TRP A 34 -3.64 -3.06 8.31
C TRP A 34 -4.45 -4.33 8.02
N SER A 35 -5.60 -4.18 7.40
CA SER A 35 -6.47 -5.30 7.05
C SER A 35 -6.95 -5.17 5.61
N SER A 36 -7.13 -6.30 4.94
CA SER A 36 -7.64 -6.36 3.56
C SER A 36 -8.48 -7.62 3.35
N ILE A 37 -9.12 -7.68 2.18
CA ILE A 37 -9.67 -8.91 1.61
C ILE A 37 -8.84 -9.22 0.36
N ASP A 38 -8.22 -10.40 0.30
CA ASP A 38 -7.43 -10.81 -0.85
C ASP A 38 -8.35 -11.09 -2.07
N THR A 39 -7.74 -11.20 -3.23
CA THR A 39 -8.36 -11.55 -4.52
C THR A 39 -9.10 -12.89 -4.50
N ASP A 40 -8.74 -13.82 -3.62
CA ASP A 40 -9.45 -15.09 -3.40
C ASP A 40 -10.57 -14.99 -2.35
N GLY A 41 -10.77 -13.81 -1.75
CA GLY A 41 -11.81 -13.53 -0.76
C GLY A 41 -11.40 -13.81 0.68
N SER A 42 -10.19 -14.29 0.93
CA SER A 42 -9.62 -14.48 2.27
C SER A 42 -9.44 -13.15 3.01
N SER A 43 -9.45 -13.20 4.34
CA SER A 43 -9.16 -12.04 5.18
C SER A 43 -7.69 -12.02 5.55
N GLN A 44 -7.07 -10.85 5.39
CA GLN A 44 -5.66 -10.68 5.71
C GLN A 44 -5.46 -9.57 6.75
N THR A 45 -4.40 -9.72 7.54
CA THR A 45 -3.94 -8.72 8.51
C THR A 45 -2.43 -8.56 8.41
N LEU A 46 -1.96 -7.33 8.24
CA LEU A 46 -0.55 -6.95 8.20
C LEU A 46 -0.24 -6.03 9.38
N THR A 47 0.69 -6.43 10.24
CA THR A 47 1.26 -5.59 11.28
C THR A 47 2.63 -5.07 10.83
N VAL A 48 2.78 -3.75 10.85
CA VAL A 48 4.03 -3.03 10.55
C VAL A 48 4.51 -2.35 11.83
N THR A 49 5.73 -2.69 12.28
CA THR A 49 6.31 -2.14 13.52
C THR A 49 7.63 -1.45 13.26
N GLY A 50 7.82 -0.26 13.81
CA GLY A 50 9.05 0.53 13.68
C GLY A 50 8.81 2.01 13.95
N SER A 51 9.88 2.77 14.14
CA SER A 51 9.82 4.21 14.45
C SER A 51 9.75 5.12 13.22
N GLY A 52 9.61 4.56 12.02
CA GLY A 52 9.50 5.33 10.79
C GLY A 52 10.80 5.78 10.14
N ASN A 53 11.94 5.23 10.56
CA ASN A 53 13.26 5.53 9.97
C ASN A 53 13.48 4.79 8.62
N GLY A 54 12.42 4.60 7.83
CA GLY A 54 12.43 3.84 6.58
C GLY A 54 12.63 2.33 6.74
N ALA A 55 12.51 1.79 7.95
CA ALA A 55 12.79 0.40 8.28
C ALA A 55 11.74 -0.15 9.26
N TYR A 56 11.15 -1.30 8.92
CA TYR A 56 10.11 -1.93 9.74
C TYR A 56 10.29 -3.43 9.88
N ALA A 57 9.77 -3.98 10.98
CA ALA A 57 9.39 -5.37 11.08
C ALA A 57 7.97 -5.55 10.54
N MET A 58 7.71 -6.65 9.84
CA MET A 58 6.42 -6.93 9.21
C MET A 58 5.96 -8.35 9.54
N SER A 59 4.68 -8.48 9.86
CA SER A 59 4.00 -9.77 10.08
C SER A 59 2.64 -9.73 9.39
N LEU A 60 2.45 -10.59 8.39
CA LEU A 60 1.20 -10.78 7.69
C LEU A 60 0.58 -12.13 8.11
N PHE A 61 -0.73 -12.14 8.29
CA PHE A 61 -1.53 -13.34 8.42
C PHE A 61 -2.64 -13.31 7.36
N ASP A 62 -2.88 -14.47 6.76
CA ASP A 62 -3.92 -14.72 5.78
C ASP A 62 -4.67 -15.98 6.24
N ASP A 63 -5.99 -15.90 6.37
CA ASP A 63 -6.79 -17.01 6.87
C ASP A 63 -7.03 -18.13 5.85
N ALA A 64 -6.78 -17.89 4.56
CA ALA A 64 -6.95 -18.88 3.49
C ALA A 64 -6.08 -18.57 2.26
N ALA A 65 -4.76 -18.72 2.38
CA ALA A 65 -3.85 -18.38 1.29
C ALA A 65 -3.86 -19.41 0.15
N THR A 66 -4.07 -18.95 -1.08
CA THR A 66 -3.98 -19.79 -2.30
C THR A 66 -2.66 -20.55 -2.42
N LEU A 67 -1.52 -19.92 -2.06
CA LEU A 67 -0.20 -20.56 -2.11
C LEU A 67 -0.05 -21.76 -1.15
N CYS A 68 -0.92 -21.82 -0.14
CA CYS A 68 -0.99 -22.89 0.86
C CYS A 68 -2.14 -23.86 0.57
N GLY A 69 -2.72 -23.83 -0.64
CA GLY A 69 -3.86 -24.67 -1.01
C GLY A 69 -5.14 -24.34 -0.24
N GLY A 70 -5.30 -23.07 0.18
CA GLY A 70 -6.44 -22.60 0.99
C GLY A 70 -6.27 -22.79 2.49
N ALA A 71 -5.12 -23.30 2.95
CA ALA A 71 -4.79 -23.29 4.36
C ALA A 71 -4.29 -21.89 4.81
N PRO A 72 -4.47 -21.51 6.09
CA PRO A 72 -3.95 -20.24 6.59
C PRO A 72 -2.43 -20.11 6.39
N ALA A 73 -1.96 -18.87 6.22
CA ALA A 73 -0.55 -18.56 6.08
C ALA A 73 -0.10 -17.45 7.04
N ARG A 74 1.16 -17.53 7.45
CA ARG A 74 1.86 -16.43 8.12
C ARG A 74 3.10 -16.06 7.34
N ALA A 75 3.25 -14.78 7.04
CA ALA A 75 4.48 -14.23 6.47
C ALA A 75 5.16 -13.30 7.48
N THR A 76 6.45 -13.43 7.69
CA THR A 76 7.21 -12.55 8.60
C THR A 76 8.50 -12.10 7.96
N GLY A 77 8.90 -10.86 8.25
CA GLY A 77 10.15 -10.33 7.71
C GLY A 77 10.32 -8.84 7.96
N SER A 78 10.93 -8.17 7.00
CA SER A 78 11.31 -6.75 7.11
C SER A 78 10.75 -5.93 5.97
N GLY A 79 10.43 -4.67 6.25
CA GLY A 79 10.12 -3.64 5.27
C GLY A 79 11.21 -2.57 5.20
N ARG A 80 11.42 -2.03 3.99
CA ARG A 80 12.23 -0.83 3.75
C ARG A 80 11.46 0.15 2.89
N VAL A 81 11.53 1.43 3.22
CA VAL A 81 10.98 2.48 2.37
C VAL A 81 12.04 2.85 1.34
N GLU A 82 11.70 2.66 0.08
CA GLU A 82 12.49 3.10 -1.07
C GLU A 82 11.61 4.00 -1.92
N GLU A 83 12.04 5.24 -2.10
CA GLU A 83 11.25 6.30 -2.77
C GLU A 83 9.87 6.48 -2.11
N ASP A 84 8.80 6.07 -2.77
CA ASP A 84 7.41 6.14 -2.33
C ASP A 84 6.80 4.78 -1.98
N ARG A 85 7.62 3.72 -1.93
CA ARG A 85 7.15 2.34 -1.71
C ARG A 85 7.73 1.73 -0.44
N LEU A 86 6.91 0.96 0.27
CA LEU A 86 7.36 0.02 1.29
C LEU A 86 7.63 -1.32 0.62
N LEU A 87 8.92 -1.69 0.49
CA LEU A 87 9.35 -2.96 -0.05
C LEU A 87 9.56 -3.95 1.10
N SER A 88 8.73 -4.98 1.15
CA SER A 88 8.86 -6.06 2.13
C SER A 88 9.67 -7.22 1.60
N ARG A 89 10.34 -7.93 2.50
CA ARG A 89 10.97 -9.24 2.26
C ARG A 89 10.53 -10.17 3.37
N VAL A 90 9.73 -11.18 3.04
CA VAL A 90 9.07 -12.04 4.02
C VAL A 90 9.27 -13.52 3.74
N SER A 91 9.40 -14.32 4.78
CA SER A 91 9.32 -15.79 4.72
C SER A 91 7.90 -16.23 5.07
N VAL A 92 7.35 -17.15 4.28
CA VAL A 92 5.97 -17.63 4.40
C VAL A 92 5.92 -19.05 4.96
N VAL A 93 5.03 -19.26 5.93
CA VAL A 93 4.72 -20.52 6.57
C VAL A 93 3.25 -20.84 6.33
N CYS A 94 2.92 -22.04 5.84
CA CYS A 94 1.55 -22.55 5.77
C CYS A 94 1.15 -23.24 7.07
N LEU A 95 -0.10 -23.12 7.50
CA LEU A 95 -0.59 -23.58 8.80
C LEU A 95 -1.80 -24.54 8.64
N PRO A 96 -1.78 -25.74 9.27
CA PRO A 96 -0.63 -26.46 9.80
C PRO A 96 0.12 -27.15 8.66
N GLY A 97 1.35 -26.73 8.35
CA GLY A 97 2.10 -27.36 7.26
C GLY A 97 3.58 -27.00 7.18
N GLY A 98 3.98 -25.89 7.82
CA GLY A 98 5.35 -25.41 7.76
C GLY A 98 5.63 -24.68 6.44
N ASN A 99 6.91 -24.42 6.19
CA ASN A 99 7.34 -23.65 5.02
C ASN A 99 7.31 -24.54 3.77
N LEU A 100 6.38 -24.27 2.85
CA LEU A 100 6.42 -24.86 1.50
C LEU A 100 7.50 -24.18 0.62
N LEU A 101 7.76 -22.90 0.88
CA LEU A 101 8.67 -22.09 0.09
C LEU A 101 10.07 -22.07 0.71
N ARG A 102 11.08 -22.30 -0.13
CA ARG A 102 12.49 -22.10 0.23
C ARG A 102 12.91 -20.70 -0.18
N GLY A 103 12.80 -19.73 0.72
CA GLY A 103 13.32 -18.38 0.49
C GLY A 103 12.51 -17.25 1.14
N VAL A 104 12.73 -16.04 0.63
CA VAL A 104 11.97 -14.84 0.95
C VAL A 104 11.25 -14.34 -0.29
N ILE A 105 10.02 -13.88 -0.13
CA ILE A 105 9.22 -13.25 -1.19
C ILE A 105 9.30 -11.73 -0.99
N GLY A 106 9.38 -10.99 -2.09
CA GLY A 106 9.24 -9.54 -2.09
C GLY A 106 7.80 -9.13 -2.35
N ILE A 107 7.26 -8.22 -1.54
CA ILE A 107 5.95 -7.59 -1.79
C ILE A 107 6.12 -6.08 -1.57
N GLY A 108 5.86 -5.30 -2.60
CA GLY A 108 5.83 -3.84 -2.54
C GLY A 108 4.45 -3.32 -2.17
N TYR A 109 4.42 -2.25 -1.38
CA TYR A 109 3.21 -1.53 -0.99
C TYR A 109 3.36 -0.04 -1.32
N THR A 110 2.35 0.56 -1.90
CA THR A 110 2.25 1.99 -2.15
C THR A 110 1.25 2.59 -1.17
N TYR A 111 1.64 3.66 -0.47
CA TYR A 111 0.78 4.32 0.52
C TYR A 111 0.03 5.51 -0.09
N ASP A 112 -1.29 5.54 0.07
CA ASP A 112 -2.14 6.69 -0.23
C ASP A 112 -2.47 7.43 1.06
N ALA A 113 -1.88 8.61 1.24
CA ALA A 113 -2.11 9.44 2.41
C ALA A 113 -3.52 10.10 2.44
N GLY A 114 -4.17 10.25 1.28
CA GLY A 114 -5.51 10.82 1.19
C GLY A 114 -6.60 9.84 1.65
N ALA A 115 -6.39 8.55 1.39
CA ALA A 115 -7.30 7.48 1.81
C ALA A 115 -6.85 6.74 3.09
N ASP A 116 -5.60 6.95 3.53
CA ASP A 116 -4.91 6.18 4.57
C ASP A 116 -4.96 4.66 4.29
N THR A 117 -4.55 4.30 3.08
CA THR A 117 -4.52 2.91 2.61
C THR A 117 -3.14 2.51 2.08
N LEU A 118 -2.85 1.21 2.12
CA LEU A 118 -1.78 0.62 1.32
C LEU A 118 -2.37 -0.13 0.14
N THR A 119 -1.72 -0.08 -1.02
CA THR A 119 -2.02 -0.97 -2.15
C THR A 119 -0.78 -1.81 -2.44
N ASP A 120 -0.90 -3.13 -2.45
CA ASP A 120 0.22 -4.01 -2.76
C ASP A 120 0.41 -4.25 -4.27
N ASP A 121 1.51 -4.95 -4.61
CA ASP A 121 1.85 -5.33 -6.00
C ASP A 121 0.77 -6.17 -6.71
N PHE A 122 -0.16 -6.77 -5.96
CA PHE A 122 -1.27 -7.57 -6.50
C PHE A 122 -2.55 -6.73 -6.66
N GLY A 123 -2.53 -5.47 -6.25
CA GLY A 123 -3.66 -4.55 -6.32
C GLY A 123 -4.63 -4.69 -5.14
N VAL A 124 -4.27 -5.44 -4.10
CA VAL A 124 -5.10 -5.55 -2.88
C VAL A 124 -4.93 -4.27 -2.06
N VAL A 125 -6.07 -3.71 -1.65
CA VAL A 125 -6.13 -2.49 -0.85
C VAL A 125 -6.27 -2.86 0.63
N TRP A 126 -5.39 -2.28 1.44
CA TRP A 126 -5.31 -2.47 2.87
C TRP A 126 -5.74 -1.21 3.59
N SER A 127 -6.68 -1.34 4.51
CA SER A 127 -7.16 -0.24 5.35
C SER A 127 -6.54 -0.33 6.73
N ARG A 128 -6.28 0.83 7.33
CA ARG A 128 -5.80 0.88 8.71
C ARG A 128 -6.92 0.48 9.70
N GLY A 129 -6.54 -0.29 10.72
CA GLY A 129 -7.40 -0.64 11.87
C GLY A 129 -7.27 0.32 13.04
#